data_AF-A0A2C9LXF5-F1
#
_entry.id   AF-A0A2C9LXF5-F1
#
_cell.length_a   1.000
_cell.length_b   1.000
_cell.length_c   1.000
_cell.angle_alpha   90.00
_cell.angle_beta   90.00
_cell.angle_gamma   90.00
#
_symmetry.space_group_name_H-M   'P 1'
#
loop_
_entity.id
_entity.type
_entity.pdbx_description
1 polymer ?
#
loop_
_entity_poly.entity_id
_entity_poly.type
_entity_poly.pdbx_seq_one_letter_code
_entity_poly.pdbx_strand_id
1 'polypeptide(L)'
;ESTITTEQTTSTAESTTTTEPTTSTAESTITTEQTTSTAESTTTAEQTTSATESTTTTEPTTSTAETTTTTEPTTSTAETTTTAEPKTSTAESNTTAEQRTSTAESTTTAEPTTSTAETTTSAELTTSTTETNTTAEQTTSIAESTTSADL
;
A
#
# COMPACT_ATOMS: atom_id res chain seq x y z
N GLU A 1 13.70 13.28 19.77
CA GLU A 1 12.80 12.21 20.25
C GLU A 1 12.40 12.35 21.73
N SER A 2 11.10 12.46 22.01
CA SER A 2 10.50 12.43 23.35
C SER A 2 9.46 11.30 23.48
N THR A 3 9.24 10.77 24.68
CA THR A 3 8.13 9.84 24.93
C THR A 3 6.95 10.58 25.54
N ILE A 4 5.79 10.51 24.89
CA ILE A 4 4.55 11.14 25.38
C ILE A 4 3.60 10.04 25.89
N THR A 5 3.29 10.10 27.18
CA THR A 5 2.38 9.15 27.86
C THR A 5 1.12 9.84 28.40
N THR A 6 0.96 11.13 28.13
CA THR A 6 -0.18 11.95 28.55
C THR A 6 -1.01 12.32 27.35
N GLU A 7 -2.33 12.41 27.49
CA GLU A 7 -3.21 12.81 26.39
C GLU A 7 -2.75 14.14 25.77
N GLN A 8 -2.48 14.10 24.48
CA GLN A 8 -2.12 15.25 23.68
C GLN A 8 -2.81 15.11 22.32
N THR A 9 -3.54 16.14 21.90
CA THR A 9 -4.28 16.11 20.65
C THR A 9 -3.38 16.27 19.43
N THR A 10 -2.25 16.97 19.58
CA THR A 10 -1.36 17.32 18.46
C THR A 10 0.10 17.20 18.86
N SER A 11 0.84 16.32 18.17
CA SER A 11 2.30 16.23 18.27
C SER A 11 2.97 17.09 17.20
N THR A 12 3.87 17.98 17.62
CA THR A 12 4.60 18.90 16.73
C THR A 12 6.12 18.72 16.79
N ALA A 13 6.60 17.72 17.54
CA ALA A 13 8.00 17.38 17.67
C ALA A 13 8.17 15.86 17.58
N GLU A 14 9.36 15.42 17.15
CA GLU A 14 9.69 14.01 17.06
C GLU A 14 9.39 13.26 18.36
N SER A 15 8.47 12.30 18.29
CA SER A 15 7.95 11.64 19.48
C SER A 15 7.58 10.18 19.26
N THR A 16 7.72 9.41 20.34
CA THR A 16 7.06 8.11 20.49
C THR A 16 5.87 8.31 21.42
N THR A 17 4.67 7.97 20.95
CA THR A 17 3.42 8.25 21.66
C THR A 17 2.61 6.97 21.85
N THR A 18 2.16 6.74 23.08
CA THR A 18 1.30 5.59 23.45
C THR A 18 -0.13 6.02 23.80
N THR A 19 -0.50 7.24 23.45
CA THR A 19 -1.80 7.87 23.66
C THR A 19 -2.34 8.35 22.32
N GLU A 20 -3.64 8.29 22.11
CA GLU A 20 -4.30 8.58 20.83
C GLU A 20 -4.18 10.06 20.42
N PRO A 21 -3.24 10.45 19.52
CA PRO A 21 -3.14 11.82 19.08
C PRO A 21 -4.02 12.01 17.84
N THR A 22 -4.81 13.08 17.81
CA THR A 22 -5.61 13.38 16.61
C THR A 22 -4.74 13.75 15.41
N THR A 23 -3.58 14.38 15.63
CA THR A 23 -2.71 14.85 14.54
C THR A 23 -1.22 14.74 14.91
N SER A 24 -0.40 14.26 13.98
CA SER A 24 1.06 14.49 14.03
C SER A 24 1.53 15.32 12.84
N THR A 25 2.38 16.30 13.13
CA THR A 25 3.01 17.15 12.10
C THR A 25 4.54 17.04 12.10
N ALA A 26 5.09 16.10 12.86
CA ALA A 26 6.52 15.78 12.91
C ALA A 26 6.70 14.25 12.91
N GLU A 27 7.91 13.77 12.64
CA GLU A 27 8.18 12.33 12.62
C GLU A 27 7.70 11.66 13.91
N SER A 28 6.98 10.55 13.81
CA SER A 28 6.39 9.94 15.00
C SER A 28 6.23 8.44 14.91
N THR A 29 6.39 7.77 16.05
CA THR A 29 5.97 6.39 16.26
C THR A 29 4.76 6.38 17.18
N ILE A 30 3.64 5.86 16.71
CA ILE A 30 2.36 5.90 17.42
C ILE A 30 1.83 4.48 17.56
N THR A 31 1.60 4.04 18.79
CA THR A 31 1.11 2.66 19.06
C THR A 31 -0.41 2.57 19.16
N THR A 32 -1.11 3.70 19.08
CA THR A 32 -2.57 3.85 19.21
C THR A 32 -3.17 4.47 17.95
N GLU A 33 -4.50 4.64 17.90
CA GLU A 33 -5.16 5.26 16.76
C GLU A 33 -4.65 6.69 16.52
N GLN A 34 -4.64 7.10 15.26
CA GLN A 34 -4.28 8.44 14.83
C GLN A 34 -5.23 8.87 13.71
N THR A 35 -5.82 10.06 13.80
CA THR A 35 -6.68 10.52 12.70
C THR A 35 -5.85 10.96 11.49
N THR A 36 -4.82 11.80 11.70
CA THR A 36 -4.06 12.39 10.59
C THR A 36 -2.56 12.40 10.88
N SER A 37 -1.76 11.99 9.89
CA SER A 37 -0.35 12.36 9.81
C SER A 37 -0.07 13.25 8.61
N THR A 38 0.74 14.29 8.84
CA THR A 38 1.28 15.17 7.79
C THR A 38 2.81 15.14 7.73
N ALA A 39 3.43 14.19 8.43
CA ALA A 39 4.86 13.92 8.42
C ALA A 39 5.11 12.41 8.46
N GLU A 40 6.36 11.97 8.24
CA GLU A 40 6.69 10.55 8.29
C GLU A 40 6.18 9.92 9.59
N SER A 41 5.51 8.78 9.50
CA SER A 41 4.93 8.15 10.68
C SER A 41 4.91 6.64 10.58
N THR A 42 5.17 6.01 11.71
CA THR A 42 4.91 4.58 11.92
C THR A 42 3.77 4.45 12.91
N THR A 43 2.64 3.89 12.45
CA THR A 43 1.44 3.71 13.28
C THR A 43 1.07 2.23 13.37
N THR A 44 1.04 1.68 14.59
CA THR A 44 0.69 0.27 14.81
C THR A 44 -0.82 0.02 14.82
N ALA A 45 -1.62 1.06 15.06
CA ALA A 45 -3.09 1.00 15.04
C ALA A 45 -3.68 1.85 13.91
N GLU A 46 -5.00 2.06 13.90
CA GLU A 46 -5.71 2.67 12.78
C GLU A 46 -5.21 4.09 12.50
N GLN A 47 -5.04 4.40 11.22
CA GLN A 47 -4.69 5.74 10.75
C GLN A 47 -5.72 6.19 9.71
N THR A 48 -6.52 7.21 9.96
CA THR A 48 -7.56 7.59 8.97
C THR A 48 -6.95 8.17 7.68
N THR A 49 -5.89 8.97 7.81
CA THR A 49 -5.28 9.68 6.66
C THR A 49 -3.78 9.84 6.85
N SER A 50 -3.03 9.50 5.81
CA SER A 50 -1.64 9.94 5.65
C SER A 50 -1.45 10.82 4.42
N ALA A 51 -0.82 11.97 4.63
CA ALA A 51 -0.45 12.90 3.58
C ALA A 51 1.04 12.81 3.16
N THR A 52 1.82 11.94 3.81
CA THR A 52 3.28 11.76 3.61
C THR A 52 3.66 10.29 3.76
N GLU A 53 4.94 9.94 3.56
CA GLU A 53 5.40 8.56 3.73
C GLU A 53 4.96 7.97 5.07
N SER A 54 4.37 6.77 5.07
CA SER A 54 3.91 6.14 6.31
C SER A 54 3.97 4.63 6.25
N THR A 55 4.25 4.05 7.42
CA THR A 55 4.14 2.61 7.65
C THR A 55 2.99 2.37 8.63
N THR A 56 1.96 1.64 8.21
CA THR A 56 0.83 1.30 9.09
C THR A 56 0.58 -0.20 9.14
N THR A 57 0.36 -0.72 10.35
CA THR A 57 0.01 -2.14 10.52
C THR A 57 -1.47 -2.39 10.20
N THR A 58 -2.33 -1.38 10.34
CA THR A 58 -3.78 -1.45 10.11
C THR A 58 -4.25 -0.48 9.03
N GLU A 59 -5.42 -0.76 8.47
CA GLU A 59 -5.98 -0.17 7.25
C GLU A 59 -6.10 1.36 7.38
N PRO A 60 -5.38 2.12 6.55
CA PRO A 60 -5.71 3.51 6.37
C PRO A 60 -6.89 3.64 5.42
N THR A 61 -7.86 4.47 5.81
CA THR A 61 -9.06 4.72 4.99
C THR A 61 -8.72 5.46 3.70
N THR A 62 -7.64 6.26 3.71
CA THR A 62 -7.14 6.97 2.53
C THR A 62 -5.64 7.20 2.64
N SER A 63 -4.91 6.83 1.60
CA SER A 63 -3.50 7.18 1.43
C SER A 63 -3.29 8.04 0.18
N THR A 64 -2.64 9.19 0.36
CA THR A 64 -2.31 10.12 -0.73
C THR A 64 -0.80 10.23 -0.99
N ALA A 65 0.01 9.42 -0.33
CA ALA A 65 1.48 9.39 -0.44
C ALA A 65 2.00 7.95 -0.39
N GLU A 66 3.31 7.76 -0.58
CA GLU A 66 3.93 6.43 -0.55
C GLU A 66 3.65 5.75 0.80
N THR A 67 3.06 4.55 0.76
CA THR A 67 2.68 3.87 2.00
C THR A 67 3.01 2.39 1.97
N THR A 68 3.50 1.90 3.10
CA THR A 68 3.67 0.48 3.37
C THR A 68 2.60 0.06 4.37
N THR A 69 1.66 -0.78 3.94
CA THR A 69 0.57 -1.25 4.80
C THR A 69 0.51 -2.77 4.86
N THR A 70 0.19 -3.31 6.04
CA THR A 70 -0.02 -4.75 6.17
C THR A 70 -1.42 -5.17 5.69
N THR A 71 -2.39 -4.24 5.77
CA THR A 71 -3.80 -4.44 5.36
C THR A 71 -4.20 -3.48 4.24
N GLU A 72 -5.19 -3.89 3.45
CA GLU A 72 -5.72 -3.15 2.29
C GLU A 72 -6.11 -1.71 2.69
N PRO A 73 -5.62 -0.66 2.01
CA PRO A 73 -6.25 0.65 2.08
C PRO A 73 -7.53 0.64 1.22
N THR A 74 -8.63 1.19 1.74
CA THR A 74 -9.91 1.25 1.01
C THR A 74 -9.81 2.05 -0.31
N THR A 75 -8.86 2.98 -0.40
CA THR A 75 -8.49 3.71 -1.62
C THR A 75 -7.04 4.17 -1.53
N SER A 76 -6.24 3.86 -2.56
CA SER A 76 -4.89 4.42 -2.73
C SER A 76 -4.78 5.21 -4.04
N THR A 77 -4.25 6.42 -3.94
CA THR A 77 -3.96 7.28 -5.11
C THR A 77 -2.47 7.54 -5.28
N ALA A 78 -1.60 6.82 -4.57
CA ALA A 78 -0.15 6.96 -4.59
C ALA A 78 0.54 5.58 -4.51
N GLU A 79 1.87 5.55 -4.66
CA GLU A 79 2.61 4.29 -4.65
C GLU A 79 2.38 3.51 -3.35
N THR A 80 2.13 2.20 -3.46
CA THR A 80 1.81 1.38 -2.28
C THR A 80 2.56 0.07 -2.28
N THR A 81 3.07 -0.30 -1.11
CA THR A 81 3.48 -1.68 -0.83
C THR A 81 2.47 -2.27 0.15
N THR A 82 1.68 -3.25 -0.31
CA THR A 82 0.60 -3.85 0.50
C THR A 82 0.79 -5.36 0.62
N THR A 83 0.65 -5.89 1.84
CA THR A 83 0.74 -7.34 2.07
C THR A 83 -0.60 -8.05 1.83
N ALA A 84 -1.74 -7.38 2.06
CA ALA A 84 -3.09 -7.90 1.85
C ALA A 84 -3.67 -7.59 0.46
N GLU A 85 -4.75 -8.28 0.09
CA GLU A 85 -5.43 -8.22 -1.21
C GLU A 85 -6.04 -6.83 -1.47
N PRO A 86 -5.53 -6.01 -2.41
CA PRO A 86 -6.27 -4.86 -2.87
C PRO A 86 -7.32 -5.27 -3.90
N LYS A 87 -8.54 -4.74 -3.75
CA LYS A 87 -9.59 -4.92 -4.74
C LYS A 87 -9.29 -4.16 -6.04
N THR A 88 -8.68 -2.97 -5.91
CA THR A 88 -8.30 -2.11 -7.03
C THR A 88 -7.07 -1.28 -6.66
N SER A 89 -6.02 -1.30 -7.48
CA SER A 89 -4.97 -0.28 -7.44
C SER A 89 -5.07 0.67 -8.62
N THR A 90 -5.04 1.98 -8.34
CA THR A 90 -5.04 3.05 -9.35
C THR A 90 -3.71 3.81 -9.45
N ALA A 91 -2.70 3.39 -8.69
CA ALA A 91 -1.34 3.93 -8.66
C ALA A 91 -0.32 2.78 -8.64
N GLU A 92 0.98 3.09 -8.79
CA GLU A 92 2.00 2.04 -8.79
C GLU A 92 1.93 1.21 -7.50
N SER A 93 2.06 -0.11 -7.62
CA SER A 93 1.84 -0.98 -6.48
C SER A 93 2.72 -2.22 -6.49
N ASN A 94 3.17 -2.58 -5.29
CA ASN A 94 3.82 -3.86 -5.03
C ASN A 94 2.96 -4.65 -4.02
N THR A 95 2.44 -5.79 -4.45
CA THR A 95 1.49 -6.58 -3.65
C THR A 95 1.91 -8.02 -3.50
N THR A 96 1.87 -8.53 -2.27
CA THR A 96 2.20 -9.94 -2.01
C THR A 96 0.98 -10.88 -2.16
N ALA A 97 -0.24 -10.34 -2.01
CA ALA A 97 -1.50 -11.10 -2.09
C ALA A 97 -2.28 -10.82 -3.40
N GLU A 98 -3.37 -11.57 -3.62
CA GLU A 98 -4.18 -11.48 -4.84
C GLU A 98 -4.64 -10.05 -5.11
N GLN A 99 -4.52 -9.63 -6.37
CA GLN A 99 -5.07 -8.36 -6.85
C GLN A 99 -6.14 -8.64 -7.88
N ARG A 100 -7.35 -8.09 -7.69
CA ARG A 100 -8.39 -8.29 -8.70
C ARG A 100 -8.10 -7.48 -9.95
N THR A 101 -7.86 -6.19 -9.79
CA THR A 101 -7.67 -5.25 -10.91
C THR A 101 -6.53 -4.28 -10.62
N SER A 102 -5.58 -4.17 -11.55
CA SER A 102 -4.63 -3.06 -11.56
C SER A 102 -4.82 -2.20 -12.81
N THR A 103 -4.84 -0.88 -12.60
CA THR A 103 -4.92 0.12 -13.69
C THR A 103 -3.67 1.00 -13.79
N ALA A 104 -2.61 0.67 -13.06
CA ALA A 104 -1.31 1.33 -13.05
C ALA A 104 -0.18 0.28 -13.00
N GLU A 105 1.09 0.70 -13.13
CA GLU A 105 2.20 -0.25 -13.10
C GLU A 105 2.18 -1.07 -11.80
N SER A 106 2.39 -2.38 -11.90
CA SER A 106 2.27 -3.25 -10.73
C SER A 106 3.21 -4.44 -10.75
N THR A 107 3.73 -4.76 -9.57
CA THR A 107 4.42 -6.01 -9.30
C THR A 107 3.61 -6.81 -8.29
N THR A 108 3.27 -8.07 -8.62
CA THR A 108 2.51 -8.93 -7.71
C THR A 108 3.06 -10.35 -7.66
N THR A 109 3.03 -10.98 -6.48
CA THR A 109 3.41 -12.40 -6.34
C THR A 109 2.24 -13.37 -6.45
N ALA A 110 1.01 -12.87 -6.41
CA ALA A 110 -0.22 -13.67 -6.47
C ALA A 110 -0.95 -13.48 -7.81
N GLU A 111 -2.10 -14.13 -8.02
CA GLU A 111 -2.81 -14.23 -9.30
C GLU A 111 -3.65 -12.98 -9.61
N PRO A 112 -3.19 -12.05 -10.48
CA PRO A 112 -4.05 -10.99 -10.98
C PRO A 112 -5.13 -11.50 -11.94
N THR A 113 -6.38 -11.03 -11.78
CA THR A 113 -7.42 -11.36 -12.77
C THR A 113 -7.34 -10.46 -14.00
N THR A 114 -7.13 -9.14 -13.83
CA THR A 114 -7.08 -8.19 -14.94
C THR A 114 -6.02 -7.12 -14.70
N SER A 115 -5.21 -6.84 -15.72
CA SER A 115 -4.36 -5.65 -15.76
C SER A 115 -4.63 -4.80 -16.99
N THR A 116 -4.64 -3.49 -16.80
CA THR A 116 -4.71 -2.51 -17.90
C THR A 116 -3.47 -1.62 -18.01
N ALA A 117 -2.41 -1.94 -17.27
CA ALA A 117 -1.12 -1.25 -17.28
C ALA A 117 0.04 -2.26 -17.25
N GLU A 118 1.29 -1.81 -17.28
CA GLU A 118 2.43 -2.72 -17.26
C GLU A 118 2.41 -3.57 -15.98
N THR A 119 2.61 -4.87 -16.08
CA THR A 119 2.54 -5.76 -14.92
C THR A 119 3.59 -6.85 -14.95
N THR A 120 4.24 -7.03 -13.80
CA THR A 120 5.10 -8.18 -13.52
C THR A 120 4.42 -9.06 -12.48
N THR A 121 4.21 -10.35 -12.78
CA THR A 121 3.69 -11.31 -11.80
C THR A 121 4.45 -12.63 -11.78
N SER A 122 4.58 -13.20 -10.58
CA SER A 122 5.10 -14.56 -10.41
C SER A 122 4.01 -15.64 -10.57
N ALA A 123 2.73 -15.27 -10.58
CA ALA A 123 1.59 -16.20 -10.64
C ALA A 123 0.82 -16.11 -11.96
N GLU A 124 -0.36 -16.76 -12.01
CA GLU A 124 -1.23 -16.76 -13.18
C GLU A 124 -1.89 -15.38 -13.40
N LEU A 125 -1.99 -14.96 -14.66
CA LEU A 125 -2.69 -13.75 -15.08
C LEU A 125 -3.79 -14.08 -16.09
N THR A 126 -5.05 -13.75 -15.78
CA THR A 126 -6.14 -14.08 -16.70
C THR A 126 -6.16 -13.17 -17.92
N THR A 127 -6.14 -11.84 -17.74
CA THR A 127 -6.26 -10.87 -18.85
C THR A 127 -5.31 -9.68 -18.71
N SER A 128 -4.62 -9.34 -19.80
CA SER A 128 -3.88 -8.07 -19.92
C SER A 128 -4.23 -7.29 -21.19
N THR A 129 -4.24 -5.96 -21.09
CA THR A 129 -4.35 -5.05 -22.26
C THR A 129 -3.02 -4.41 -22.66
N THR A 130 -1.96 -4.61 -21.88
CA THR A 130 -0.66 -3.91 -21.91
C THR A 130 0.49 -4.89 -21.69
N GLU A 131 1.73 -4.39 -21.79
CA GLU A 131 2.92 -5.23 -21.66
C GLU A 131 2.97 -5.98 -20.31
N THR A 132 3.34 -7.26 -20.36
CA THR A 132 3.32 -8.12 -19.19
C THR A 132 4.48 -9.09 -19.13
N ASN A 133 5.03 -9.27 -17.93
CA ASN A 133 5.95 -10.33 -17.58
C ASN A 133 5.28 -11.27 -16.57
N THR A 134 5.14 -12.55 -16.92
CA THR A 134 4.58 -13.59 -16.04
C THR A 134 5.57 -14.72 -15.85
N THR A 135 5.61 -15.34 -14.67
CA THR A 135 6.41 -16.56 -14.43
C THR A 135 5.58 -17.84 -14.63
N ALA A 136 4.32 -17.87 -14.20
CA ALA A 136 3.46 -19.05 -14.31
C ALA A 136 2.73 -19.14 -15.66
N GLU A 137 1.50 -18.62 -15.76
CA GLU A 137 0.68 -18.69 -16.97
C GLU A 137 -0.06 -17.38 -17.26
N GLN A 138 -0.35 -17.15 -18.54
CA GLN A 138 -1.22 -16.06 -18.98
C GLN A 138 -2.29 -16.60 -19.93
N THR A 139 -3.56 -16.33 -19.64
CA THR A 139 -4.67 -16.84 -20.48
C THR A 139 -4.92 -15.95 -21.71
N THR A 140 -4.95 -14.63 -21.53
CA THR A 140 -5.27 -13.68 -22.61
C THR A 140 -4.38 -12.43 -22.53
N SER A 141 -3.74 -12.08 -23.64
CA SER A 141 -3.10 -10.77 -23.82
C SER A 141 -3.48 -10.13 -25.15
N ILE A 142 -3.66 -8.82 -25.12
CA ILE A 142 -3.87 -7.97 -26.29
C ILE A 142 -2.55 -7.32 -26.75
N ALA A 143 -1.57 -7.21 -25.84
CA ALA A 143 -0.27 -6.57 -26.08
C ALA A 143 0.89 -7.60 -25.99
N GLU A 144 2.13 -7.13 -26.10
CA GLU A 144 3.30 -7.99 -25.94
C GLU A 144 3.34 -8.63 -24.55
N SER A 145 3.72 -9.89 -24.50
CA SER A 145 3.73 -10.69 -23.27
C SER A 145 4.89 -11.66 -23.29
N THR A 146 5.55 -11.77 -22.15
CA THR A 146 6.66 -12.68 -21.89
C THR A 146 6.29 -13.58 -20.73
N THR A 147 6.30 -14.89 -20.98
CA THR A 147 6.16 -15.92 -19.95
C THR A 147 7.50 -16.61 -19.77
N SER A 148 8.12 -16.44 -18.61
CA SER A 148 9.36 -17.14 -18.25
C SER A 148 9.03 -18.28 -17.30
N ALA A 149 8.92 -19.49 -17.83
CA ALA A 149 8.82 -20.68 -16.99
C ALA A 149 10.16 -20.90 -16.26
N ASP A 150 10.12 -21.04 -14.94
CA ASP A 150 11.28 -21.47 -14.14
C ASP A 150 11.72 -22.87 -14.64
N LEU A 151 12.96 -22.98 -15.15
CA LEU A 151 13.55 -24.22 -15.68
C LEU A 151 14.45 -24.89 -14.64
#